data_AF-A0A947MNU2-F1
#
_entry.id   AF-A0A947MNU2-F1
#
_cell.length_a   1.000
_cell.length_b   1.000
_cell.length_c   1.000
_cell.angle_alpha   90.00
_cell.angle_beta   90.00
_cell.angle_gamma   90.00
#
_symmetry.space_group_name_H-M   'P 1'
#
loop_
_entity.id
_entity.type
_entity.pdbx_description
1 polymer ?
#
loop_
_entity_poly.entity_id
_entity_poly.type
_entity_poly.pdbx_seq_one_letter_code
_entity_poly.pdbx_strand_id
1 'polypeptide(L)'
;MDVTFSAGRLNEVRSAIDRAFSRHPMPDPTALTGGRLAARWPQSADDARIALGGRPWTDLDRHFWSQGGYLHLTYLSAAGYRYYLPGLLRSALDEPIDGGFVYSAAFHLRPEWTELCERGQVDDEQRALFDEENRSAVAAWLELLFDEWLHRRDLSADALYWVWNRTDTPGLRKARQYYEERTHFQRVSYPADPRARAVALAIASAFSDVPYPGDNLICNLGGGEEPYEYAVRYRGHDWRALDPRLLDFEGGALSFFTDEAFRYYLPAFLIADLAGEFMLANANPTFHLWYGLADYNGDDDAWVRYPHLRQAAFDRAVRRFSAFTAVERAAVADYLEFPDRGDPKEVGQALARFWRPVDAVSARSTS
;
A
#
# COMPACT_ATOMS: atom_id res chain seq x y z
N MET A 1 -24.91 -0.62 -1.96
CA MET A 1 -25.40 -1.30 -3.18
C MET A 1 -24.64 -2.60 -3.25
N ASP A 2 -25.32 -3.73 -3.17
CA ASP A 2 -24.67 -5.03 -3.26
C ASP A 2 -24.16 -5.20 -4.70
N VAL A 3 -22.88 -4.90 -4.90
CA VAL A 3 -22.22 -5.12 -6.20
C VAL A 3 -21.98 -6.62 -6.29
N THR A 4 -22.85 -7.28 -7.07
CA THR A 4 -22.69 -8.69 -7.39
C THR A 4 -21.98 -8.80 -8.73
N PHE A 5 -21.03 -9.73 -8.83
CA PHE A 5 -20.35 -10.01 -10.09
C PHE A 5 -21.35 -10.44 -11.17
N SER A 6 -21.05 -10.15 -12.43
CA SER A 6 -21.83 -10.69 -13.55
C SER A 6 -21.85 -12.23 -13.50
N ALA A 7 -23.06 -12.81 -13.39
CA ALA A 7 -23.24 -14.26 -13.25
C ALA A 7 -22.57 -15.08 -14.36
N GLY A 8 -22.52 -14.54 -15.59
CA GLY A 8 -21.82 -15.17 -16.71
C GLY A 8 -20.32 -15.28 -16.46
N ARG A 9 -19.66 -14.17 -16.12
CA ARG A 9 -18.22 -14.12 -15.85
C ARG A 9 -17.84 -14.96 -14.63
N LEU A 10 -18.67 -14.96 -13.59
CA LEU A 10 -18.49 -15.84 -12.42
C LEU A 10 -18.39 -17.31 -12.83
N ASN A 11 -19.33 -17.78 -13.63
CA ASN A 11 -19.37 -19.18 -14.05
C ASN A 11 -18.19 -19.54 -14.96
N GLU A 12 -17.75 -18.62 -15.81
CA GLU A 12 -16.54 -18.79 -16.64
C GLU A 12 -15.29 -18.95 -15.78
N VAL A 13 -15.08 -18.06 -14.79
CA VAL A 13 -13.93 -18.13 -13.88
C VAL A 13 -13.97 -19.41 -13.03
N ARG A 14 -15.14 -19.80 -12.50
CA ARG A 14 -15.31 -21.07 -11.77
C ARG A 14 -14.91 -22.27 -12.63
N SER A 15 -15.41 -22.31 -13.87
CA SER A 15 -15.11 -23.40 -14.80
C SER A 15 -13.62 -23.44 -15.16
N ALA A 16 -12.96 -22.29 -15.26
CA ALA A 16 -11.52 -22.21 -15.50
C ALA A 16 -10.72 -22.76 -14.30
N ILE A 17 -11.09 -22.41 -13.07
CA ILE A 17 -10.47 -22.96 -11.85
C ILE A 17 -10.65 -24.48 -11.80
N ASP A 18 -11.86 -24.98 -11.97
CA ASP A 18 -12.16 -26.41 -11.88
C ASP A 18 -11.37 -27.23 -12.90
N ARG A 19 -11.35 -26.77 -14.16
CA ARG A 19 -10.59 -27.43 -15.22
C ARG A 19 -9.09 -27.42 -14.95
N ALA A 20 -8.53 -26.28 -14.52
CA ALA A 20 -7.09 -26.13 -14.32
C ALA A 20 -6.56 -26.99 -13.16
N PHE A 21 -7.34 -27.14 -12.08
CA PHE A 21 -6.84 -27.73 -10.84
C PHE A 21 -7.36 -29.14 -10.53
N SER A 22 -8.44 -29.61 -11.18
CA SER A 22 -9.01 -30.96 -10.92
C SER A 22 -8.10 -32.13 -11.30
N ARG A 23 -7.12 -31.92 -12.18
CA ARG A 23 -6.18 -32.96 -12.63
C ARG A 23 -5.02 -33.25 -11.67
N HIS A 24 -4.81 -32.39 -10.67
CA HIS A 24 -3.66 -32.51 -9.78
C HIS A 24 -3.98 -33.46 -8.62
N PRO A 25 -3.18 -34.50 -8.38
CA PRO A 25 -3.41 -35.41 -7.26
C PRO A 25 -3.22 -34.68 -5.93
N MET A 26 -3.96 -35.13 -4.91
CA MET A 26 -3.75 -34.64 -3.55
C MET A 26 -2.31 -34.93 -3.12
N PRO A 27 -1.58 -33.93 -2.59
CA PRO A 27 -0.21 -34.13 -2.14
C PRO A 27 -0.17 -35.07 -0.93
N ASP A 28 0.96 -35.75 -0.73
CA ASP A 28 1.22 -36.50 0.50
C ASP A 28 1.08 -35.57 1.71
N PRO A 29 0.22 -35.89 2.70
CA PRO A 29 0.05 -35.07 3.89
C PRO A 29 1.37 -34.77 4.60
N THR A 30 2.34 -35.68 4.58
CA THR A 30 3.65 -35.48 5.22
C THR A 30 4.52 -34.43 4.52
N ALA A 31 4.28 -34.18 3.23
CA ALA A 31 4.97 -33.18 2.40
C ALA A 31 4.11 -31.93 2.14
N LEU A 32 2.99 -31.77 2.87
CA LEU A 32 2.01 -30.72 2.60
C LEU A 32 2.54 -29.31 2.90
N THR A 33 3.38 -29.19 3.93
CA THR A 33 3.93 -27.91 4.40
C THR A 33 5.41 -27.80 4.11
N GLY A 34 5.91 -26.59 3.90
CA GLY A 34 7.29 -26.35 3.48
C GLY A 34 7.61 -24.87 3.23
N GLY A 35 8.84 -24.62 2.77
CA GLY A 35 9.32 -23.27 2.50
C GLY A 35 9.76 -22.50 3.75
N ARG A 36 10.18 -21.26 3.53
CA ARG A 36 10.82 -20.39 4.54
C ARG A 36 9.95 -20.14 5.78
N LEU A 37 8.64 -19.90 5.59
CA LEU A 37 7.74 -19.56 6.69
C LEU A 37 7.37 -20.79 7.53
N ALA A 38 7.21 -21.96 6.92
CA ALA A 38 7.04 -23.20 7.66
C ALA A 38 8.25 -23.53 8.54
N ALA A 39 9.47 -23.27 8.05
CA ALA A 39 10.69 -23.43 8.85
C ALA A 39 10.77 -22.43 10.02
N ARG A 40 10.26 -21.21 9.84
CA ARG A 40 10.24 -20.17 10.89
C ARG A 40 9.16 -20.42 11.95
N TRP A 41 8.02 -21.00 11.56
CA TRP A 41 6.88 -21.27 12.45
C TRP A 41 6.38 -22.72 12.29
N PRO A 42 7.14 -23.70 12.81
CA PRO A 42 6.83 -25.11 12.62
C PRO A 42 5.48 -25.52 13.20
N GLN A 43 5.06 -24.93 14.32
CA GLN A 43 3.77 -25.24 14.93
C GLN A 43 2.59 -24.83 14.02
N SER A 44 2.64 -23.64 13.41
CA SER A 44 1.61 -23.21 12.46
C SER A 44 1.62 -24.03 11.17
N ALA A 45 2.79 -24.52 10.75
CA ALA A 45 2.89 -25.47 9.65
C ALA A 45 2.28 -26.84 10.00
N ASP A 46 2.45 -27.32 11.23
CA ASP A 46 1.82 -28.54 11.71
C ASP A 46 0.29 -28.39 11.80
N ASP A 47 -0.20 -27.25 12.29
CA ASP A 47 -1.64 -26.92 12.30
C ASP A 47 -2.22 -26.93 10.89
N ALA A 48 -1.54 -26.32 9.92
CA ALA A 48 -1.93 -26.35 8.50
C ALA A 48 -1.98 -27.78 7.97
N ARG A 49 -1.01 -28.63 8.34
CA ARG A 49 -0.97 -30.04 7.94
C ARG A 49 -2.16 -30.83 8.48
N ILE A 50 -2.51 -30.62 9.74
CA ILE A 50 -3.66 -31.28 10.40
C ILE A 50 -4.98 -30.79 9.79
N ALA A 51 -5.11 -29.49 9.56
CA ALA A 51 -6.34 -28.88 9.09
C ALA A 51 -6.70 -29.26 7.65
N LEU A 52 -5.69 -29.46 6.79
CA LEU A 52 -5.85 -29.70 5.35
C LEU A 52 -5.58 -31.16 4.96
N GLY A 53 -4.65 -31.84 5.63
CA GLY A 53 -4.15 -33.15 5.23
C GLY A 53 -5.25 -34.20 5.02
N GLY A 54 -5.25 -34.82 3.84
CA GLY A 54 -6.21 -35.87 3.49
C GLY A 54 -7.61 -35.36 3.09
N ARG A 55 -7.85 -34.05 3.12
CA ARG A 55 -9.11 -33.44 2.70
C ARG A 55 -8.98 -32.93 1.27
N PRO A 56 -9.90 -33.25 0.35
CA PRO A 56 -9.88 -32.65 -0.98
C PRO A 56 -10.27 -31.17 -0.89
N TRP A 57 -9.67 -30.33 -1.74
CA TRP A 57 -9.94 -28.89 -1.70
C TRP A 57 -11.39 -28.53 -2.01
N THR A 58 -12.12 -29.40 -2.72
CA THR A 58 -13.54 -29.25 -3.04
C THR A 58 -14.45 -29.39 -1.82
N ASP A 59 -13.96 -30.01 -0.74
CA ASP A 59 -14.70 -30.20 0.52
C ASP A 59 -14.41 -29.06 1.52
N LEU A 60 -13.54 -28.10 1.17
CA LEU A 60 -13.22 -26.95 1.99
C LEU A 60 -14.17 -25.80 1.67
N ASP A 61 -15.24 -25.70 2.46
CA ASP A 61 -16.28 -24.70 2.29
C ASP A 61 -15.88 -23.30 2.82
N ARG A 62 -16.79 -22.34 2.62
CA ARG A 62 -16.64 -20.97 3.13
C ARG A 62 -16.42 -20.92 4.64
N HIS A 63 -17.06 -21.81 5.41
CA HIS A 63 -16.93 -21.79 6.86
C HIS A 63 -15.49 -22.08 7.27
N PHE A 64 -14.88 -23.14 6.69
CA PHE A 64 -13.47 -23.46 6.92
C PHE A 64 -12.56 -22.26 6.65
N TRP A 65 -12.72 -21.61 5.50
CA TRP A 65 -11.84 -20.51 5.14
C TRP A 65 -12.06 -19.26 6.02
N SER A 66 -13.31 -18.91 6.32
CA SER A 66 -13.62 -17.72 7.13
C SER A 66 -13.17 -17.85 8.59
N GLN A 67 -12.99 -19.07 9.12
CA GLN A 67 -12.43 -19.34 10.45
C GLN A 67 -10.90 -19.30 10.49
N GLY A 68 -10.26 -18.60 9.56
CA GLY A 68 -8.80 -18.49 9.49
C GLY A 68 -8.12 -19.59 8.66
N GLY A 69 -8.89 -20.46 7.98
CA GLY A 69 -8.34 -21.50 7.12
C GLY A 69 -7.43 -20.96 6.01
N TYR A 70 -7.65 -19.71 5.55
CA TYR A 70 -6.81 -19.07 4.53
C TYR A 70 -5.35 -18.89 5.01
N LEU A 71 -5.13 -18.65 6.31
CA LEU A 71 -3.80 -18.47 6.88
C LEU A 71 -2.93 -19.72 6.73
N HIS A 72 -3.52 -20.90 6.59
CA HIS A 72 -2.77 -22.14 6.38
C HIS A 72 -2.02 -22.15 5.05
N LEU A 73 -2.51 -21.43 4.02
CA LEU A 73 -1.86 -21.36 2.71
C LEU A 73 -0.43 -20.82 2.80
N THR A 74 -0.15 -19.92 3.75
CA THR A 74 1.17 -19.33 4.00
C THR A 74 2.26 -20.36 4.32
N TYR A 75 1.87 -21.53 4.85
CA TYR A 75 2.81 -22.56 5.31
C TYR A 75 2.91 -23.76 4.36
N LEU A 76 2.17 -23.76 3.26
CA LEU A 76 2.12 -24.89 2.33
C LEU A 76 3.38 -24.96 1.46
N SER A 77 3.83 -26.18 1.19
CA SER A 77 4.80 -26.45 0.13
C SER A 77 4.22 -26.06 -1.24
N ALA A 78 5.05 -26.01 -2.29
CA ALA A 78 4.57 -25.70 -3.64
C ALA A 78 3.45 -26.65 -4.11
N ALA A 79 3.54 -27.92 -3.74
CA ALA A 79 2.53 -28.93 -4.07
C ALA A 79 1.23 -28.71 -3.27
N GLY A 80 1.36 -28.43 -1.97
CA GLY A 80 0.24 -28.07 -1.10
C GLY A 80 -0.50 -26.83 -1.59
N TYR A 81 0.23 -25.76 -1.85
CA TYR A 81 -0.34 -24.49 -2.28
C TYR A 81 -1.07 -24.62 -3.63
N ARG A 82 -0.45 -25.27 -4.62
CA ARG A 82 -1.10 -25.55 -5.91
C ARG A 82 -2.39 -26.35 -5.75
N TYR A 83 -2.44 -27.31 -4.83
CA TYR A 83 -3.62 -28.15 -4.63
C TYR A 83 -4.75 -27.43 -3.89
N TYR A 84 -4.45 -26.64 -2.84
CA TYR A 84 -5.49 -26.04 -1.97
C TYR A 84 -5.92 -24.62 -2.37
N LEU A 85 -5.10 -23.86 -3.10
CA LEU A 85 -5.47 -22.54 -3.62
C LEU A 85 -6.84 -22.50 -4.35
N PRO A 86 -7.19 -23.43 -5.27
CA PRO A 86 -8.49 -23.39 -5.96
C PRO A 86 -9.70 -23.42 -4.99
N GLY A 87 -9.60 -24.09 -3.84
CA GLY A 87 -10.68 -24.12 -2.84
C GLY A 87 -10.92 -22.74 -2.23
N LEU A 88 -9.85 -21.98 -1.98
CA LEU A 88 -9.94 -20.59 -1.53
C LEU A 88 -10.59 -19.71 -2.60
N LEU A 89 -10.07 -19.75 -3.83
CA LEU A 89 -10.52 -18.90 -4.93
C LEU A 89 -11.97 -19.18 -5.29
N ARG A 90 -12.36 -20.46 -5.35
CA ARG A 90 -13.73 -20.88 -5.62
C ARG A 90 -14.68 -20.39 -4.53
N SER A 91 -14.33 -20.59 -3.26
CA SER A 91 -15.16 -20.13 -2.13
C SER A 91 -15.32 -18.61 -2.12
N ALA A 92 -14.30 -17.86 -2.55
CA ALA A 92 -14.35 -16.40 -2.59
C ALA A 92 -15.34 -15.89 -3.64
N LEU A 93 -15.59 -16.65 -4.71
CA LEU A 93 -16.59 -16.29 -5.74
C LEU A 93 -18.04 -16.44 -5.26
N ASP A 94 -18.27 -17.08 -4.11
CA ASP A 94 -19.60 -17.22 -3.47
C ASP A 94 -19.91 -16.07 -2.50
N GLU A 95 -18.97 -15.14 -2.27
CA GLU A 95 -19.12 -14.03 -1.34
C GLU A 95 -19.49 -12.72 -2.05
N PRO A 96 -20.23 -11.80 -1.39
CA PRO A 96 -20.24 -10.40 -1.78
C PRO A 96 -18.82 -9.87 -1.97
N ILE A 97 -18.63 -9.02 -2.98
CA ILE A 97 -17.31 -8.55 -3.40
C ILE A 97 -16.55 -7.78 -2.31
N ASP A 98 -17.28 -7.16 -1.38
CA ASP A 98 -16.77 -6.41 -0.23
C ASP A 98 -16.56 -7.28 1.02
N GLY A 99 -16.76 -8.59 0.90
CA GLY A 99 -16.49 -9.54 1.96
C GLY A 99 -15.01 -9.60 2.32
N GLY A 100 -14.72 -9.69 3.63
CA GLY A 100 -13.35 -9.82 4.12
C GLY A 100 -12.62 -11.08 3.63
N PHE A 101 -13.35 -12.05 3.09
CA PHE A 101 -12.76 -13.27 2.59
C PHE A 101 -12.26 -13.15 1.13
N VAL A 102 -12.94 -12.38 0.26
CA VAL A 102 -12.39 -11.98 -1.06
C VAL A 102 -11.07 -11.21 -0.88
N TYR A 103 -11.02 -10.31 0.11
CA TYR A 103 -9.78 -9.60 0.48
C TYR A 103 -8.65 -10.56 0.81
N SER A 104 -8.93 -11.52 1.71
CA SER A 104 -7.94 -12.49 2.16
C SER A 104 -7.42 -13.34 1.00
N ALA A 105 -8.29 -13.73 0.08
CA ALA A 105 -7.90 -14.47 -1.12
C ALA A 105 -6.98 -13.65 -2.03
N ALA A 106 -7.32 -12.39 -2.33
CA ALA A 106 -6.48 -11.50 -3.13
C ALA A 106 -5.13 -11.23 -2.44
N PHE A 107 -5.14 -11.06 -1.12
CA PHE A 107 -3.95 -10.82 -0.32
C PHE A 107 -2.93 -11.96 -0.43
N HIS A 108 -3.37 -13.23 -0.47
CA HIS A 108 -2.48 -14.38 -0.66
C HIS A 108 -1.85 -14.50 -2.05
N LEU A 109 -2.37 -13.76 -3.04
CA LEU A 109 -1.88 -13.78 -4.41
C LEU A 109 -0.89 -12.65 -4.70
N ARG A 110 -0.74 -11.70 -3.79
CA ARG A 110 0.13 -10.53 -3.91
C ARG A 110 1.62 -10.90 -3.75
N PRO A 111 2.55 -10.07 -4.21
CA PRO A 111 3.98 -10.32 -4.00
C PRO A 111 4.34 -10.25 -2.51
N GLU A 112 5.39 -10.95 -2.09
CA GLU A 112 6.05 -10.62 -0.83
C GLU A 112 6.87 -9.35 -1.06
N TRP A 113 6.43 -8.23 -0.48
CA TRP A 113 7.02 -6.92 -0.79
C TRP A 113 8.47 -6.81 -0.34
N THR A 114 8.81 -7.48 0.75
CA THR A 114 10.19 -7.54 1.26
C THR A 114 11.13 -8.09 0.18
N GLU A 115 10.79 -9.23 -0.43
CA GLU A 115 11.62 -9.85 -1.46
C GLU A 115 11.65 -9.03 -2.75
N LEU A 116 10.49 -8.52 -3.18
CA LEU A 116 10.41 -7.68 -4.37
C LEU A 116 11.27 -6.41 -4.22
N CYS A 117 11.24 -5.79 -3.05
CA CYS A 117 12.03 -4.61 -2.74
C CYS A 117 13.53 -4.91 -2.73
N GLU A 118 13.96 -5.97 -2.03
CA GLU A 118 15.38 -6.31 -1.82
C GLU A 118 16.03 -6.98 -3.03
N ARG A 119 15.30 -7.80 -3.77
CA ARG A 119 15.83 -8.64 -4.87
C ARG A 119 15.39 -8.18 -6.25
N GLY A 120 14.40 -7.28 -6.33
CA GLY A 120 13.80 -6.86 -7.60
C GLY A 120 12.93 -7.93 -8.27
N GLN A 121 12.67 -9.05 -7.60
CA GLN A 121 11.85 -10.15 -8.08
C GLN A 121 11.20 -10.88 -6.90
N VAL A 122 10.02 -11.45 -7.15
CA VAL A 122 9.28 -12.26 -6.17
C VAL A 122 9.84 -13.69 -6.18
N ASP A 123 10.07 -14.30 -5.01
CA ASP A 123 10.34 -15.73 -4.95
C ASP A 123 9.11 -16.50 -5.44
N ASP A 124 9.33 -17.41 -6.38
CA ASP A 124 8.28 -18.22 -6.96
C ASP A 124 8.26 -19.64 -6.38
N GLU A 125 8.99 -19.92 -5.28
CA GLU A 125 9.08 -21.27 -4.68
C GLU A 125 7.71 -21.93 -4.52
N GLN A 126 6.77 -21.24 -3.83
CA GLN A 126 5.44 -21.78 -3.57
C GLN A 126 4.57 -21.96 -4.83
N ARG A 127 4.90 -21.22 -5.90
CA ARG A 127 4.20 -21.23 -7.19
C ARG A 127 4.99 -21.98 -8.27
N ALA A 128 6.13 -22.59 -7.92
CA ALA A 128 7.05 -23.19 -8.88
C ALA A 128 6.43 -24.35 -9.67
N LEU A 129 5.39 -24.99 -9.11
CA LEU A 129 4.69 -26.10 -9.75
C LEU A 129 3.48 -25.66 -10.60
N PHE A 130 3.17 -24.36 -10.69
CA PHE A 130 2.05 -23.88 -11.49
C PHE A 130 2.40 -23.90 -12.97
N ASP A 131 1.63 -24.68 -13.74
CA ASP A 131 1.67 -24.65 -15.20
C ASP A 131 0.90 -23.45 -15.77
N GLU A 132 0.91 -23.30 -17.09
CA GLU A 132 0.26 -22.18 -17.79
C GLU A 132 -1.25 -22.15 -17.57
N GLU A 133 -1.90 -23.31 -17.45
CA GLU A 133 -3.35 -23.39 -17.23
C GLU A 133 -3.71 -22.96 -15.81
N ASN A 134 -2.91 -23.39 -14.81
CA ASN A 134 -3.08 -22.93 -13.43
C ASN A 134 -2.91 -21.40 -13.32
N ARG A 135 -1.86 -20.84 -13.95
CA ARG A 135 -1.60 -19.40 -13.92
C ARG A 135 -2.70 -18.61 -14.64
N SER A 136 -3.18 -19.12 -15.77
CA SER A 136 -4.28 -18.48 -16.51
C SER A 136 -5.58 -18.46 -15.73
N ALA A 137 -5.91 -19.52 -14.99
CA ALA A 137 -7.09 -19.57 -14.14
C ALA A 137 -7.00 -18.56 -12.97
N VAL A 138 -5.85 -18.44 -12.32
CA VAL A 138 -5.63 -17.43 -11.25
C VAL A 138 -5.69 -16.02 -11.82
N ALA A 139 -5.07 -15.77 -12.97
CA ALA A 139 -5.11 -14.47 -13.63
C ALA A 139 -6.54 -14.07 -14.04
N ALA A 140 -7.37 -15.00 -14.51
CA ALA A 140 -8.77 -14.75 -14.82
C ALA A 140 -9.59 -14.38 -13.56
N TRP A 141 -9.29 -15.01 -12.42
CA TRP A 141 -9.90 -14.66 -11.14
C TRP A 141 -9.49 -13.25 -10.69
N LEU A 142 -8.20 -12.91 -10.78
CA LEU A 142 -7.70 -11.56 -10.47
C LEU A 142 -8.25 -10.50 -11.43
N GLU A 143 -8.42 -10.82 -12.71
CA GLU A 143 -9.04 -9.92 -13.69
C GLU A 143 -10.49 -9.62 -13.32
N LEU A 144 -11.26 -10.63 -12.90
CA LEU A 144 -12.63 -10.43 -12.43
C LEU A 144 -12.66 -9.47 -11.23
N LEU A 145 -11.80 -9.66 -10.25
CA LEU A 145 -11.68 -8.74 -9.12
C LEU A 145 -11.26 -7.34 -9.56
N PHE A 146 -10.31 -7.23 -10.47
CA PHE A 146 -9.90 -5.95 -11.01
C PHE A 146 -11.07 -5.20 -11.65
N ASP A 147 -11.91 -5.87 -12.44
CA ASP A 147 -13.01 -5.17 -13.11
C ASP A 147 -14.10 -4.73 -12.14
N GLU A 148 -14.45 -5.60 -11.19
CA GLU A 148 -15.68 -5.51 -10.41
C GLU A 148 -15.43 -4.89 -9.02
N TRP A 149 -14.22 -5.06 -8.45
CA TRP A 149 -13.86 -4.56 -7.12
C TRP A 149 -13.11 -3.22 -7.16
N LEU A 150 -13.80 -2.18 -7.64
CA LEU A 150 -13.20 -0.88 -7.98
C LEU A 150 -12.30 -0.28 -6.89
N HIS A 151 -12.67 -0.40 -5.62
CA HIS A 151 -11.97 0.22 -4.49
C HIS A 151 -10.78 -0.60 -3.95
N ARG A 152 -10.53 -1.79 -4.52
CA ARG A 152 -9.38 -2.67 -4.22
C ARG A 152 -8.72 -3.22 -5.48
N ARG A 153 -8.82 -2.47 -6.59
CA ARG A 153 -8.18 -2.82 -7.87
C ARG A 153 -6.68 -2.98 -7.76
N ASP A 154 -6.06 -2.25 -6.85
CA ASP A 154 -4.65 -2.30 -6.50
C ASP A 154 -4.20 -3.72 -6.14
N LEU A 155 -4.87 -4.42 -5.22
CA LEU A 155 -4.50 -5.78 -4.83
C LEU A 155 -4.43 -6.73 -6.04
N SER A 156 -5.41 -6.61 -6.94
CA SER A 156 -5.45 -7.43 -8.15
C SER A 156 -4.37 -7.02 -9.15
N ALA A 157 -4.15 -5.72 -9.32
CA ALA A 157 -3.10 -5.17 -10.16
C ALA A 157 -1.71 -5.62 -9.68
N ASP A 158 -1.45 -5.57 -8.37
CA ASP A 158 -0.19 -5.96 -7.76
C ASP A 158 0.10 -7.44 -7.99
N ALA A 159 -0.88 -8.29 -7.70
CA ALA A 159 -0.78 -9.72 -7.92
C ALA A 159 -0.50 -10.01 -9.42
N LEU A 160 -1.30 -9.44 -10.32
CA LEU A 160 -1.15 -9.63 -11.76
C LEU A 160 0.22 -9.14 -12.27
N TYR A 161 0.62 -7.93 -11.89
CA TYR A 161 1.82 -7.27 -12.41
C TYR A 161 3.11 -7.88 -11.88
N TRP A 162 3.17 -8.24 -10.58
CA TRP A 162 4.40 -8.68 -9.94
C TRP A 162 4.55 -10.20 -9.81
N VAL A 163 3.43 -10.94 -9.73
CA VAL A 163 3.46 -12.39 -9.43
C VAL A 163 2.94 -13.22 -10.61
N TRP A 164 1.79 -12.85 -11.16
CA TRP A 164 1.07 -13.64 -12.17
C TRP A 164 1.31 -13.15 -13.60
N ASN A 165 2.52 -12.67 -13.87
CA ASN A 165 2.90 -11.94 -15.09
C ASN A 165 3.59 -12.80 -16.18
N ARG A 166 3.73 -14.11 -15.97
CA ARG A 166 4.43 -15.01 -16.89
C ARG A 166 3.65 -15.32 -18.18
N THR A 167 2.34 -15.08 -18.18
CA THR A 167 1.45 -15.32 -19.31
C THR A 167 0.78 -14.01 -19.69
N ASP A 168 0.76 -13.66 -20.98
CA ASP A 168 0.08 -12.44 -21.44
C ASP A 168 -1.44 -12.64 -21.43
N THR A 169 -2.05 -12.30 -20.29
CA THR A 169 -3.49 -12.40 -20.07
C THR A 169 -4.16 -11.03 -20.20
N PRO A 170 -5.49 -10.96 -20.45
CA PRO A 170 -6.19 -9.68 -20.45
C PRO A 170 -6.07 -8.96 -19.09
N GLY A 171 -6.15 -9.68 -17.97
CA GLY A 171 -5.85 -9.15 -16.63
C GLY A 171 -4.46 -8.49 -16.52
N LEU A 172 -3.39 -9.15 -16.98
CA LEU A 172 -2.04 -8.57 -16.95
C LEU A 172 -1.95 -7.27 -17.75
N ARG A 173 -2.59 -7.21 -18.93
CA ARG A 173 -2.61 -5.97 -19.74
C ARG A 173 -3.32 -4.83 -19.01
N LYS A 174 -4.42 -5.10 -18.31
CA LYS A 174 -5.10 -4.11 -17.46
C LYS A 174 -4.23 -3.66 -16.29
N ALA A 175 -3.53 -4.58 -15.63
CA ALA A 175 -2.61 -4.24 -14.55
C ALA A 175 -1.45 -3.36 -15.04
N ARG A 176 -0.88 -3.66 -16.22
CA ARG A 176 0.15 -2.80 -16.86
C ARG A 176 -0.39 -1.41 -17.15
N GLN A 177 -1.55 -1.31 -17.80
CA GLN A 177 -2.19 -0.03 -18.06
C GLN A 177 -2.46 0.75 -16.78
N TYR A 178 -2.95 0.08 -15.73
CA TYR A 178 -3.20 0.68 -14.42
C TYR A 178 -1.95 1.31 -13.81
N TYR A 179 -0.81 0.63 -13.90
CA TYR A 179 0.47 1.18 -13.45
C TYR A 179 0.98 2.28 -14.40
N GLU A 180 0.85 2.13 -15.71
CA GLU A 180 1.23 3.18 -16.68
C GLU A 180 0.48 4.49 -16.40
N GLU A 181 -0.84 4.43 -16.21
CA GLU A 181 -1.69 5.59 -15.89
C GLU A 181 -1.28 6.32 -14.61
N ARG A 182 -0.79 5.58 -13.61
CA ARG A 182 -0.37 6.13 -12.31
C ARG A 182 1.03 6.73 -12.32
N THR A 183 1.89 6.20 -13.18
CA THR A 183 3.32 6.54 -13.23
C THR A 183 3.63 7.61 -14.26
N HIS A 184 2.80 7.74 -15.28
CA HIS A 184 2.87 8.78 -16.30
C HIS A 184 1.75 9.81 -16.15
N PHE A 185 1.23 9.96 -14.93
CA PHE A 185 0.18 10.92 -14.66
C PHE A 185 0.71 12.33 -14.92
N GLN A 186 0.23 12.95 -16.00
CA GLN A 186 0.45 14.37 -16.18
C GLN A 186 -0.42 15.07 -15.15
N ARG A 187 0.20 15.76 -14.18
CA ARG A 187 -0.54 16.57 -13.21
C ARG A 187 -1.18 17.75 -13.94
N VAL A 188 -2.37 17.52 -14.49
CA VAL A 188 -3.12 18.50 -15.29
C VAL A 188 -3.82 19.54 -14.40
N SER A 189 -4.05 19.21 -13.12
CA SER A 189 -4.91 19.97 -12.25
C SER A 189 -4.15 20.64 -11.11
N TYR A 190 -4.12 21.97 -11.13
CA TYR A 190 -3.90 22.77 -9.93
C TYR A 190 -5.27 23.09 -9.31
N PRO A 191 -5.33 23.45 -8.01
CA PRO A 191 -6.58 23.86 -7.37
C PRO A 191 -7.32 24.93 -8.19
N ALA A 192 -8.64 24.81 -8.27
CA ALA A 192 -9.47 25.80 -8.98
C ALA A 192 -9.51 27.14 -8.23
N ASP A 193 -9.44 27.12 -6.89
CA ASP A 193 -9.31 28.31 -6.07
C ASP A 193 -7.97 29.01 -6.35
N PRO A 194 -7.97 30.30 -6.76
CA PRO A 194 -6.76 31.06 -7.02
C PRO A 194 -5.79 31.12 -5.83
N ARG A 195 -6.30 31.16 -4.59
CA ARG A 195 -5.44 31.21 -3.40
C ARG A 195 -4.74 29.86 -3.18
N ALA A 196 -5.50 28.75 -3.20
CA ALA A 196 -4.91 27.41 -3.13
C ALA A 196 -3.92 27.16 -4.27
N ARG A 197 -4.23 27.63 -5.48
CA ARG A 197 -3.34 27.55 -6.65
C ARG A 197 -2.03 28.30 -6.43
N ALA A 198 -2.08 29.50 -5.87
CA ALA A 198 -0.87 30.27 -5.58
C ALA A 198 0.05 29.52 -4.58
N VAL A 199 -0.54 28.93 -3.53
CA VAL A 199 0.20 28.10 -2.56
C VAL A 199 0.77 26.85 -3.24
N ALA A 200 -0.01 26.15 -4.05
CA ALA A 200 0.44 24.97 -4.79
C ALA A 200 1.61 25.27 -5.75
N LEU A 201 1.59 26.41 -6.44
CA LEU A 201 2.70 26.87 -7.29
C LEU A 201 3.94 27.23 -6.47
N ALA A 202 3.77 27.87 -5.31
CA ALA A 202 4.87 28.17 -4.40
C ALA A 202 5.55 26.89 -3.88
N ILE A 203 4.76 25.88 -3.52
CA ILE A 203 5.25 24.54 -3.15
C ILE A 203 6.01 23.92 -4.32
N ALA A 204 5.43 23.90 -5.52
CA ALA A 204 6.06 23.26 -6.67
C ALA A 204 7.40 23.91 -7.04
N SER A 205 7.49 25.23 -6.92
CA SER A 205 8.71 26.00 -7.13
C SER A 205 9.74 25.75 -6.02
N ALA A 206 9.32 25.75 -4.75
CA ALA A 206 10.23 25.60 -3.61
C ALA A 206 10.93 24.24 -3.58
N PHE A 207 10.28 23.19 -4.08
CA PHE A 207 10.80 21.82 -4.11
C PHE A 207 11.26 21.38 -5.51
N SER A 208 11.35 22.29 -6.49
CA SER A 208 11.69 21.92 -7.87
C SER A 208 13.09 21.33 -8.03
N ASP A 209 14.01 21.67 -7.14
CA ASP A 209 15.41 21.23 -7.20
C ASP A 209 15.75 20.13 -6.19
N VAL A 210 14.75 19.59 -5.48
CA VAL A 210 14.98 18.49 -4.52
C VAL A 210 15.35 17.23 -5.30
N PRO A 211 16.54 16.65 -5.05
CA PRO A 211 16.98 15.45 -5.76
C PRO A 211 16.14 14.24 -5.35
N TYR A 212 15.97 13.32 -6.29
CA TYR A 212 15.39 12.01 -5.98
C TYR A 212 16.25 11.30 -4.92
N PRO A 213 15.68 10.77 -3.82
CA PRO A 213 16.43 10.10 -2.76
C PRO A 213 17.19 8.86 -3.24
N GLY A 214 16.79 8.26 -4.36
CA GLY A 214 17.27 6.97 -4.82
C GLY A 214 16.42 5.80 -4.30
N ASP A 215 16.38 4.72 -5.08
CA ASP A 215 15.47 3.57 -4.87
C ASP A 215 15.61 2.87 -3.51
N ASN A 216 16.79 2.96 -2.90
CA ASN A 216 17.12 2.31 -1.62
C ASN A 216 16.87 3.21 -0.40
N LEU A 217 16.51 4.49 -0.62
CA LEU A 217 16.29 5.47 0.43
C LEU A 217 14.85 5.97 0.42
N ILE A 218 13.88 5.17 -0.02
CA ILE A 218 12.47 5.58 -0.03
C ILE A 218 11.86 5.43 1.36
N CYS A 219 11.94 4.25 1.98
CA CYS A 219 11.39 4.00 3.30
C CYS A 219 12.45 3.51 4.29
N ASN A 220 12.24 3.79 5.58
CA ASN A 220 12.98 3.16 6.66
C ASN A 220 12.55 1.70 6.79
N LEU A 221 13.34 0.79 6.22
CA LEU A 221 13.08 -0.64 6.22
C LEU A 221 13.31 -1.23 7.63
N GLY A 222 12.44 -2.13 8.08
CA GLY A 222 12.55 -2.77 9.41
C GLY A 222 11.26 -2.84 10.26
N GLY A 223 10.12 -2.40 9.72
CA GLY A 223 8.84 -2.30 10.46
C GLY A 223 7.73 -3.27 10.02
N GLY A 224 8.04 -4.32 9.25
CA GLY A 224 7.05 -5.20 8.61
C GLY A 224 7.00 -5.01 7.09
N GLU A 225 5.98 -5.57 6.44
CA GLU A 225 5.82 -5.57 4.97
C GLU A 225 5.46 -4.20 4.37
N GLU A 226 4.68 -3.41 5.11
CA GLU A 226 4.14 -2.12 4.66
C GLU A 226 5.19 -1.11 4.16
N PRO A 227 6.33 -0.85 4.86
CA PRO A 227 7.36 0.03 4.32
C PRO A 227 8.00 -0.49 3.02
N TYR A 228 8.07 -1.81 2.80
CA TYR A 228 8.58 -2.37 1.55
C TYR A 228 7.57 -2.18 0.41
N GLU A 229 6.27 -2.30 0.69
CA GLU A 229 5.21 -2.01 -0.26
C GLU A 229 5.31 -0.58 -0.78
N TYR A 230 5.43 0.40 0.13
CA TYR A 230 5.62 1.80 -0.23
C TYR A 230 6.93 2.04 -0.99
N ALA A 231 8.03 1.41 -0.56
CA ALA A 231 9.31 1.53 -1.26
C ALA A 231 9.22 1.06 -2.71
N VAL A 232 8.54 -0.06 -2.98
CA VAL A 232 8.32 -0.55 -4.36
C VAL A 232 7.43 0.40 -5.16
N ARG A 233 6.31 0.84 -4.58
CA ARG A 233 5.32 1.67 -5.31
C ARG A 233 5.77 3.08 -5.61
N TYR A 234 6.71 3.63 -4.85
CA TYR A 234 7.28 4.96 -5.10
C TYR A 234 8.59 4.92 -5.91
N ARG A 235 9.16 3.74 -6.16
CA ARG A 235 10.47 3.58 -6.81
C ARG A 235 10.53 4.22 -8.19
N GLY A 236 11.57 5.03 -8.44
CA GLY A 236 11.82 5.68 -9.72
C GLY A 236 10.80 6.76 -10.13
N HIS A 237 9.84 7.13 -9.28
CA HIS A 237 8.81 8.11 -9.65
C HIS A 237 9.20 9.55 -9.36
N ASP A 238 8.93 10.41 -10.34
CA ASP A 238 8.94 11.86 -10.14
C ASP A 238 7.68 12.29 -9.38
N TRP A 239 7.85 12.97 -8.25
CA TRP A 239 6.74 13.48 -7.44
C TRP A 239 5.76 14.35 -8.23
N ARG A 240 6.24 15.03 -9.30
CA ARG A 240 5.44 15.90 -10.17
C ARG A 240 4.46 15.12 -11.05
N ALA A 241 4.73 13.84 -11.27
CA ALA A 241 3.96 12.95 -12.12
C ALA A 241 3.21 11.87 -11.32
N LEU A 242 3.09 12.04 -10.00
CA LEU A 242 2.32 11.11 -9.16
C LEU A 242 0.82 11.40 -9.24
N ASP A 243 0.08 10.34 -9.52
CA ASP A 243 -1.38 10.31 -9.46
C ASP A 243 -1.88 10.51 -8.02
N PRO A 244 -2.78 11.48 -7.76
CA PRO A 244 -3.38 11.69 -6.44
C PRO A 244 -4.04 10.45 -5.83
N ARG A 245 -4.56 9.54 -6.66
CA ARG A 245 -5.16 8.27 -6.21
C ARG A 245 -4.13 7.35 -5.56
N LEU A 246 -2.88 7.36 -6.05
CA LEU A 246 -1.79 6.63 -5.41
C LEU A 246 -1.44 7.28 -4.07
N LEU A 247 -1.32 8.61 -4.02
CA LEU A 247 -1.00 9.35 -2.79
C LEU A 247 -2.04 9.10 -1.69
N ASP A 248 -3.32 9.14 -2.05
CA ASP A 248 -4.41 8.91 -1.13
C ASP A 248 -4.46 7.46 -0.66
N PHE A 249 -4.38 6.50 -1.59
CA PHE A 249 -4.36 5.08 -1.24
C PHE A 249 -3.17 4.74 -0.32
N GLU A 250 -1.99 5.30 -0.60
CA GLU A 250 -0.76 5.14 0.18
C GLU A 250 -0.51 6.26 1.18
N GLY A 251 -1.57 6.84 1.75
CA GLY A 251 -1.45 7.94 2.71
C GLY A 251 -0.50 7.62 3.88
N GLY A 252 -0.41 6.36 4.28
CA GLY A 252 0.50 5.87 5.32
C GLY A 252 1.98 6.02 4.98
N ALA A 253 2.37 6.14 3.71
CA ALA A 253 3.76 6.20 3.26
C ALA A 253 4.55 7.35 3.91
N LEU A 254 3.89 8.49 4.20
CA LEU A 254 4.50 9.62 4.90
C LEU A 254 5.05 9.25 6.29
N SER A 255 4.52 8.22 6.94
CA SER A 255 5.04 7.71 8.23
C SER A 255 6.34 6.92 8.10
N PHE A 256 6.53 6.26 6.95
CA PHE A 256 7.61 5.31 6.71
C PHE A 256 8.74 5.87 5.86
N PHE A 257 8.48 6.93 5.09
CA PHE A 257 9.53 7.56 4.30
C PHE A 257 10.75 7.92 5.14
N THR A 258 11.93 7.75 4.54
CA THR A 258 13.17 8.38 5.03
C THR A 258 13.00 9.90 5.05
N ASP A 259 13.96 10.61 5.64
CA ASP A 259 13.90 12.08 5.69
C ASP A 259 14.03 12.67 4.27
N GLU A 260 14.89 12.08 3.43
CA GLU A 260 15.11 12.46 2.04
C GLU A 260 13.88 12.20 1.17
N ALA A 261 13.27 11.01 1.29
CA ALA A 261 12.08 10.67 0.53
C ALA A 261 10.86 11.46 0.98
N PHE A 262 10.74 11.74 2.27
CA PHE A 262 9.68 12.62 2.77
C PHE A 262 9.82 14.01 2.15
N ARG A 263 11.00 14.62 2.18
CA ARG A 263 11.24 15.92 1.54
C ARG A 263 10.94 15.89 0.03
N TYR A 264 11.32 14.83 -0.65
CA TYR A 264 11.10 14.68 -2.10
C TYR A 264 9.62 14.50 -2.48
N TYR A 265 8.88 13.64 -1.78
CA TYR A 265 7.49 13.31 -2.14
C TYR A 265 6.43 14.20 -1.47
N LEU A 266 6.73 14.87 -0.36
CA LEU A 266 5.80 15.75 0.35
C LEU A 266 5.07 16.75 -0.57
N PRO A 267 5.72 17.44 -1.52
CA PRO A 267 5.04 18.39 -2.42
C PRO A 267 3.88 17.77 -3.19
N ALA A 268 4.00 16.48 -3.56
CA ALA A 268 2.94 15.77 -4.25
C ALA A 268 1.67 15.68 -3.40
N PHE A 269 1.82 15.36 -2.11
CA PHE A 269 0.73 15.26 -1.14
C PHE A 269 0.11 16.62 -0.83
N LEU A 270 0.93 17.66 -0.59
CA LEU A 270 0.40 18.99 -0.25
C LEU A 270 -0.42 19.60 -1.39
N ILE A 271 0.04 19.44 -2.63
CA ILE A 271 -0.67 19.96 -3.80
C ILE A 271 -1.99 19.20 -4.03
N ALA A 272 -1.97 17.86 -3.89
CA ALA A 272 -3.17 17.05 -4.03
C ALA A 272 -4.22 17.37 -2.93
N ASP A 273 -3.75 17.61 -1.70
CA ASP A 273 -4.61 18.03 -0.58
C ASP A 273 -5.23 19.42 -0.81
N LEU A 274 -4.45 20.37 -1.34
CA LEU A 274 -4.95 21.69 -1.73
C LEU A 274 -5.98 21.62 -2.87
N ALA A 275 -5.84 20.65 -3.76
CA ALA A 275 -6.73 20.44 -4.89
C ALA A 275 -8.01 19.66 -4.49
N GLY A 276 -8.06 19.09 -3.28
CA GLY A 276 -9.18 18.25 -2.83
C GLY A 276 -9.25 16.92 -3.58
N GLU A 277 -8.11 16.38 -4.01
CA GLU A 277 -8.02 15.20 -4.88
C GLU A 277 -7.94 13.86 -4.12
N PHE A 278 -7.91 13.89 -2.78
CA PHE A 278 -7.98 12.69 -1.95
C PHE A 278 -9.42 12.20 -1.87
N MET A 279 -9.69 11.02 -2.44
CA MET A 279 -11.03 10.43 -2.52
C MET A 279 -11.42 9.62 -1.27
N LEU A 280 -10.45 9.01 -0.60
CA LEU A 280 -10.57 8.18 0.60
C LEU A 280 -10.20 8.94 1.87
N ALA A 281 -9.54 10.11 1.73
CA ALA A 281 -9.03 10.93 2.84
C ALA A 281 -8.09 10.14 3.78
N ASN A 282 -7.37 9.16 3.24
CA ASN A 282 -6.41 8.36 3.97
C ASN A 282 -5.09 9.12 4.15
N ALA A 283 -4.71 9.93 3.15
CA ALA A 283 -3.57 10.81 3.25
C ALA A 283 -3.88 12.03 4.13
N ASN A 284 -3.10 12.22 5.20
CA ASN A 284 -3.17 13.41 6.04
C ASN A 284 -1.79 14.08 6.15
N PRO A 285 -1.35 14.79 5.09
CA PRO A 285 -0.06 15.48 5.14
C PRO A 285 0.01 16.54 6.23
N THR A 286 -1.12 17.15 6.62
CA THR A 286 -1.15 18.13 7.72
C THR A 286 -0.70 17.49 9.03
N PHE A 287 -1.22 16.30 9.38
CA PHE A 287 -0.79 15.54 10.56
C PHE A 287 0.73 15.38 10.62
N HIS A 288 1.34 15.00 9.49
CA HIS A 288 2.78 14.80 9.42
C HIS A 288 3.62 16.08 9.52
N LEU A 289 3.01 17.26 9.40
CA LEU A 289 3.70 18.55 9.48
C LEU A 289 3.60 19.22 10.85
N TRP A 290 2.63 18.85 11.68
CA TRP A 290 2.52 19.36 13.05
C TRP A 290 2.88 18.30 14.11
N TYR A 291 2.69 17.01 13.82
CA TYR A 291 2.93 15.94 14.78
C TYR A 291 4.39 15.92 15.23
N GLY A 292 4.60 15.88 16.55
CA GLY A 292 5.90 16.00 17.19
C GLY A 292 6.37 17.46 17.38
N LEU A 293 5.89 18.42 16.59
CA LEU A 293 6.19 19.84 16.78
C LEU A 293 5.20 20.53 17.73
N ALA A 294 3.96 20.07 17.77
CA ALA A 294 2.93 20.58 18.67
C ALA A 294 2.81 19.75 19.96
N ASP A 295 2.29 20.39 20.99
CA ASP A 295 1.80 19.72 22.18
C ASP A 295 0.47 19.04 21.81
N TYR A 296 0.51 17.72 21.68
CA TYR A 296 -0.69 16.93 21.41
C TYR A 296 -1.72 17.17 22.52
N ASN A 297 -2.93 17.59 22.13
CA ASN A 297 -3.98 18.00 23.06
C ASN A 297 -4.98 16.89 23.40
N GLY A 298 -4.82 15.70 22.83
CA GLY A 298 -5.66 14.57 23.24
C GLY A 298 -5.44 14.27 24.72
N ASP A 299 -6.50 13.81 25.40
CA ASP A 299 -6.46 13.24 26.77
C ASP A 299 -5.60 11.96 26.87
N ASP A 300 -4.68 11.76 25.91
CA ASP A 300 -3.84 10.60 25.80
C ASP A 300 -2.75 10.68 26.88
N ASP A 301 -3.10 10.04 28.00
CA ASP A 301 -2.35 9.88 29.24
C ASP A 301 -0.88 9.48 29.00
N ALA A 302 -0.59 8.86 27.85
CA ALA A 302 0.76 8.49 27.45
C ALA A 302 1.75 9.67 27.39
N TRP A 303 1.39 10.83 26.83
CA TRP A 303 2.33 11.96 26.72
C TRP A 303 2.57 12.67 28.05
N VAL A 304 1.57 12.66 28.93
CA VAL A 304 1.68 13.17 30.30
C VAL A 304 2.51 12.21 31.15
N ARG A 305 2.25 10.90 31.05
CA ARG A 305 3.00 9.86 31.78
C ARG A 305 4.45 9.72 31.30
N TYR A 306 4.73 9.98 30.02
CA TYR A 306 6.04 9.74 29.42
C TYR A 306 6.59 10.97 28.66
N PRO A 307 7.02 12.04 29.38
CA PRO A 307 7.57 13.25 28.76
C PRO A 307 8.78 13.02 27.85
N HIS A 308 9.57 11.98 28.11
CA HIS A 308 10.72 11.62 27.28
C HIS A 308 10.32 11.15 25.88
N LEU A 309 9.16 10.50 25.72
CA LEU A 309 8.63 10.14 24.40
C LEU A 309 8.28 11.41 23.62
N ARG A 310 7.71 12.42 24.30
CA ARG A 310 7.35 13.72 23.69
C ARG A 310 8.58 14.42 23.14
N GLN A 311 9.64 14.51 23.95
CA GLN A 311 10.90 15.09 23.51
C GLN A 311 11.49 14.29 22.33
N ALA A 312 11.45 12.95 22.40
CA ALA A 312 11.93 12.12 21.30
C ALA A 312 11.15 12.33 20.00
N ALA A 313 9.83 12.53 20.08
CA ALA A 313 8.98 12.87 18.93
C ALA A 313 9.32 14.25 18.35
N PHE A 314 9.54 15.26 19.21
CA PHE A 314 10.00 16.58 18.79
C PHE A 314 11.36 16.52 18.10
N ASP A 315 12.34 15.85 18.72
CA ASP A 315 13.68 15.72 18.16
C ASP A 315 13.64 14.97 16.83
N ARG A 316 12.78 13.96 16.69
CA ARG A 316 12.55 13.25 15.42
C ARG A 316 11.98 14.18 14.35
N ALA A 317 10.96 14.99 14.68
CA ALA A 317 10.37 15.94 13.74
C ALA A 317 11.39 17.01 13.30
N VAL A 318 12.12 17.60 14.24
CA VAL A 318 13.18 18.58 13.94
C VAL A 318 14.28 17.98 13.06
N ARG A 319 14.74 16.75 13.35
CA ARG A 319 15.71 16.07 12.48
C ARG A 319 15.16 15.87 11.07
N ARG A 320 13.93 15.35 10.94
CA ARG A 320 13.29 15.10 9.64
C ARG A 320 13.20 16.36 8.78
N PHE A 321 12.88 17.49 9.40
CA PHE A 321 12.71 18.75 8.68
C PHE A 321 13.99 19.58 8.57
N SER A 322 15.08 19.17 9.22
CA SER A 322 16.34 19.94 9.26
C SER A 322 16.97 20.16 7.88
N ALA A 323 16.70 19.25 6.93
CA ALA A 323 17.18 19.36 5.55
C ALA A 323 16.40 20.39 4.71
N PHE A 324 15.28 20.93 5.22
CA PHE A 324 14.44 21.84 4.45
C PHE A 324 15.07 23.23 4.35
N THR A 325 15.12 23.76 3.12
CA THR A 325 15.60 25.12 2.89
C THR A 325 14.66 26.16 3.50
N ALA A 326 15.10 27.42 3.59
CA ALA A 326 14.23 28.50 4.03
C ALA A 326 13.02 28.71 3.09
N VAL A 327 13.20 28.46 1.78
CA VAL A 327 12.14 28.59 0.77
C VAL A 327 11.13 27.46 0.91
N GLU A 328 11.59 26.22 1.08
CA GLU A 328 10.74 25.05 1.32
C GLU A 328 9.92 25.19 2.62
N ARG A 329 10.55 25.62 3.71
CA ARG A 329 9.86 25.89 4.98
C ARG A 329 8.80 26.97 4.85
N ALA A 330 9.07 28.04 4.11
CA ALA A 330 8.09 29.09 3.85
C ALA A 330 6.87 28.54 3.08
N ALA A 331 7.09 27.71 2.05
CA ALA A 331 6.00 27.11 1.28
C ALA A 331 5.14 26.14 2.13
N VAL A 332 5.78 25.36 3.02
CA VAL A 332 5.06 24.51 3.98
C VAL A 332 4.26 25.35 4.99
N ALA A 333 4.81 26.46 5.47
CA ALA A 333 4.08 27.37 6.34
C ALA A 333 2.85 27.98 5.64
N ASP A 334 3.00 28.42 4.39
CA ASP A 334 1.89 28.95 3.59
C ASP A 334 0.78 27.89 3.37
N TYR A 335 1.16 26.62 3.24
CA TYR A 335 0.21 25.49 3.22
C TYR A 335 -0.53 25.35 4.56
N LEU A 336 0.18 25.33 5.69
CA LEU A 336 -0.41 25.16 7.02
C LEU A 336 -1.34 26.34 7.41
N GLU A 337 -1.08 27.53 6.90
CA GLU A 337 -1.92 28.73 7.10
C GLU A 337 -3.11 28.81 6.14
N PHE A 338 -3.17 27.91 5.16
CA PHE A 338 -4.36 27.80 4.32
C PHE A 338 -5.54 27.33 5.18
N PRO A 339 -6.77 27.84 4.97
CA PRO A 339 -7.92 27.47 5.79
C PRO A 339 -8.16 25.96 5.88
N ASP A 340 -8.72 25.53 7.01
CA ASP A 340 -9.16 24.15 7.29
C ASP A 340 -8.06 23.07 7.31
N ARG A 341 -6.80 23.46 7.57
CA ARG A 341 -5.65 22.54 7.65
C ARG A 341 -5.40 22.00 9.05
N GLY A 342 -6.36 21.24 9.58
CA GLY A 342 -6.24 20.56 10.88
C GLY A 342 -6.62 21.45 12.09
N ASP A 343 -6.23 21.03 13.30
CA ASP A 343 -6.54 21.76 14.53
C ASP A 343 -5.73 23.08 14.61
N PRO A 344 -6.40 24.25 14.73
CA PRO A 344 -5.70 25.54 14.73
C PRO A 344 -4.66 25.71 15.84
N LYS A 345 -4.85 25.06 17.00
CA LYS A 345 -3.91 25.13 18.12
C LYS A 345 -2.65 24.31 17.82
N GLU A 346 -2.80 23.11 17.30
CA GLU A 346 -1.67 22.23 16.95
C GLU A 346 -0.84 22.83 15.81
N VAL A 347 -1.53 23.29 14.76
CA VAL A 347 -0.91 23.97 13.61
C VAL A 347 -0.19 25.24 14.05
N GLY A 348 -0.84 26.08 14.86
CA GLY A 348 -0.24 27.32 15.36
C GLY A 348 1.04 27.10 16.17
N GLN A 349 1.09 26.02 16.98
CA GLN A 349 2.30 25.67 17.72
C GLN A 349 3.42 25.17 16.79
N ALA A 350 3.11 24.34 15.81
CA ALA A 350 4.09 23.87 14.83
C ALA A 350 4.66 25.03 14.01
N LEU A 351 3.80 25.98 13.59
CA LEU A 351 4.20 27.22 12.93
C LEU A 351 5.18 28.02 13.78
N ALA A 352 4.81 28.32 15.04
CA ALA A 352 5.65 29.13 15.92
C ALA A 352 6.99 28.48 16.28
N ARG A 353 7.03 27.15 16.43
CA ARG A 353 8.22 26.42 16.90
C ARG A 353 9.21 26.10 15.80
N PHE A 354 8.76 25.88 14.56
CA PHE A 354 9.65 25.38 13.51
C PHE A 354 9.44 26.02 12.13
N TRP A 355 8.20 26.12 11.65
CA TRP A 355 7.96 26.55 10.26
C TRP A 355 8.10 28.07 10.05
N ARG A 356 7.78 28.88 11.07
CA ARG A 356 7.96 30.34 11.12
C ARG A 356 8.47 30.80 12.51
N PRO A 357 9.71 30.48 12.90
CA PRO A 357 10.25 30.99 14.16
C PRO A 357 10.30 32.53 14.09
N VAL A 358 9.86 33.19 15.18
CA VAL A 358 9.66 34.64 15.27
C VAL A 358 10.91 35.44 14.88
N ASP A 359 12.10 34.88 15.07
CA ASP A 359 13.38 35.51 14.70
C ASP A 359 13.60 35.66 13.19
N ALA A 360 12.87 34.92 12.34
CA ALA A 360 12.96 35.01 10.89
C ALA A 360 12.15 36.17 10.29
N VAL A 361 11.14 36.69 11.01
CA VAL A 361 10.26 37.77 10.52
C VAL A 361 10.95 39.12 10.61
N SER A 362 11.83 39.34 11.59
CA SER A 362 12.59 40.58 11.74
C SER A 362 13.61 40.83 10.62
N ALA A 363 14.00 39.79 9.87
CA ALA A 363 14.96 39.90 8.77
C ALA A 363 14.34 40.31 7.41
N ARG A 364 13.01 40.16 7.22
CA ARG A 364 12.33 40.55 5.97
C ARG A 364 11.83 42.00 5.95
N SER A 365 11.87 42.70 7.08
CA SER A 365 11.48 44.12 7.18
C SER A 365 12.65 45.08 7.01
N THR A 366 13.84 44.59 6.69
CA THR A 366 15.09 45.38 6.57
C THR A 366 15.85 45.18 5.26
N SER A 367 15.28 44.51 4.25
CA SER A 367 15.88 44.32 2.92
C SER A 367 15.15 45.06 1.82
#